data_AF-A0AAV0TAR4-F1
#
_entry.id   AF-A0AAV0TAR4-F1
#
_cell.length_a   1.000
_cell.length_b   1.000
_cell.length_c   1.000
_cell.angle_alpha   90.00
_cell.angle_beta   90.00
_cell.angle_gamma   90.00
#
_symmetry.space_group_name_H-M   'P 1'
#
loop_
_entity.id
_entity.type
_entity.pdbx_description
1 polymer ?
#
loop_
_entity_poly.entity_id
_entity_poly.type
_entity_poly.pdbx_seq_one_letter_code
_entity_poly.pdbx_strand_id
1 'polypeptide(L)'
;MLSESSIAQFSYTKMLIFFVVLVACSAKSVTAAASTPEEAVGSPPVLDARSAAYTSLSVQRYLRSTSDKISNSEERAGWADFQAGLMSNLQKGWTEIQSSRTAMMKWLRVKRWDIAFTSSNLHKKEPMTLFEDPEFFKFVSIVESNYPGNIDKQAKVVYPVLASHYKPDELVEIAVGMNSKNKDLAKTILGLQVKSWIGKKTEQDVFNLLELSEIKDGRGQAFSQFVSFVSKSAKSEQNPDDTLYEVLNKRFGNRLWGLLEEAMIANPESVAEQLLNKQLQEWSKNPQLDEIDIFGLLGLNKKNKADSKLFTSGQGIYWLKCVYLFEGNDDAKVLSVLEKYFKEMVPLMLSAARKEGAPGQELMKKLQEIQFGNWKNAKRGDKDVRGILTEVTDDENLIERVLDEYADFKVSRRYLLSA
;
A
#
# COMPACT_ATOMS: atom_id res chain seq x y z
N MET A 1 -6.55 -9.61 37.32
CA MET A 1 -5.27 -9.08 36.82
C MET A 1 -4.98 -9.78 35.49
N LEU A 2 -5.26 -9.11 34.37
CA LEU A 2 -4.83 -9.60 33.05
C LEU A 2 -3.33 -9.34 32.94
N SER A 3 -2.55 -10.37 32.57
CA SER A 3 -1.09 -10.25 32.48
C SER A 3 -0.70 -9.24 31.40
N GLU A 4 0.37 -8.48 31.62
CA GLU A 4 0.88 -7.51 30.64
C GLU A 4 1.16 -8.14 29.27
N SER A 5 1.43 -9.46 29.24
CA SER A 5 1.55 -10.28 28.04
C SER A 5 0.26 -10.32 27.19
N SER A 6 -0.93 -10.43 27.79
CA SER A 6 -2.18 -10.45 27.04
C SER A 6 -2.54 -9.08 26.47
N ILE A 7 -2.18 -8.01 27.17
CA ILE A 7 -2.41 -6.63 26.74
C ILE A 7 -1.48 -6.29 25.56
N ALA A 8 -0.21 -6.69 25.63
CA ALA A 8 0.74 -6.51 24.53
C ALA A 8 0.37 -7.32 23.27
N GLN A 9 -0.06 -8.58 23.43
CA GLN A 9 -0.54 -9.39 22.30
C GLN A 9 -1.80 -8.82 21.66
N PHE A 10 -2.76 -8.36 22.46
CA PHE A 10 -4.00 -7.75 21.95
C PHE A 10 -3.72 -6.42 21.23
N SER A 11 -2.79 -5.61 21.74
CA SER A 11 -2.34 -4.38 21.08
C SER A 11 -1.59 -4.68 19.78
N TYR A 12 -0.80 -5.76 19.73
CA TYR A 12 -0.08 -6.18 18.54
C TYR A 12 -1.04 -6.63 17.45
N THR A 13 -1.98 -7.54 17.75
CA THR A 13 -2.96 -8.05 16.78
C THR A 13 -3.85 -6.94 16.19
N LYS A 14 -4.25 -5.96 17.01
CA LYS A 14 -4.98 -4.78 16.51
C LYS A 14 -4.12 -3.90 15.60
N MET A 15 -2.86 -3.67 15.96
CA MET A 15 -1.91 -2.87 15.13
C MET A 15 -1.65 -3.52 13.79
N LEU A 16 -1.58 -4.85 13.83
CA LEU A 16 -1.30 -5.71 12.71
C LEU A 16 -2.46 -5.70 11.69
N ILE A 17 -3.66 -6.07 12.11
CA ILE A 17 -4.87 -6.03 11.26
C ILE A 17 -5.05 -4.64 10.64
N PHE A 18 -4.79 -3.60 11.43
CA PHE A 18 -4.90 -2.22 10.99
C PHE A 18 -3.89 -1.84 9.90
N PHE A 19 -2.60 -2.11 10.10
CA PHE A 19 -1.58 -1.80 9.10
C PHE A 19 -1.76 -2.60 7.82
N VAL A 20 -2.19 -3.86 7.95
CA VAL A 20 -2.53 -4.71 6.81
C VAL A 20 -3.61 -4.06 5.97
N VAL A 21 -4.69 -3.58 6.58
CA VAL A 21 -5.73 -2.82 5.89
C VAL A 21 -5.19 -1.51 5.31
N LEU A 22 -4.30 -0.79 6.02
CA LEU A 22 -3.71 0.46 5.53
C LEU A 22 -2.96 0.27 4.22
N VAL A 23 -1.98 -0.63 4.22
CA VAL A 23 -1.08 -0.81 3.08
C VAL A 23 -1.80 -1.57 1.96
N ALA A 24 -2.65 -2.55 2.27
CA ALA A 24 -3.43 -3.27 1.27
C ALA A 24 -4.41 -2.34 0.50
N CYS A 25 -4.94 -1.28 1.12
CA CYS A 25 -5.84 -0.36 0.43
C CYS A 25 -5.11 0.65 -0.50
N SER A 26 -3.78 0.71 -0.48
CA SER A 26 -3.01 1.59 -1.38
C SER A 26 -2.74 0.90 -2.72
N ALA A 27 -3.60 1.15 -3.70
CA ALA A 27 -3.33 0.74 -5.08
C ALA A 27 -2.16 1.55 -5.66
N LYS A 28 -1.40 0.96 -6.59
CA LYS A 28 -0.41 1.65 -7.43
C LYS A 28 -1.07 2.79 -8.20
N SER A 29 -1.13 3.98 -7.62
CA SER A 29 -1.47 5.18 -8.37
C SER A 29 -0.17 5.81 -8.87
N VAL A 30 0.24 5.50 -10.11
CA VAL A 30 1.10 6.38 -10.93
C VAL A 30 1.16 5.93 -12.41
N THR A 31 0.75 6.88 -13.26
CA THR A 31 1.23 7.24 -14.61
C THR A 31 1.07 6.30 -15.81
N ALA A 32 0.05 6.60 -16.64
CA ALA A 32 0.21 6.58 -18.09
C ALA A 32 0.46 8.02 -18.56
N ALA A 33 1.73 8.42 -18.63
CA ALA A 33 2.13 9.54 -19.47
C ALA A 33 2.32 8.98 -20.88
N ALA A 34 1.48 9.41 -21.81
CA ALA A 34 1.59 9.03 -23.22
C ALA A 34 2.89 9.62 -23.79
N SER A 35 3.86 8.76 -24.08
CA SER A 35 4.92 9.05 -25.03
C SER A 35 4.45 8.57 -26.41
N THR A 36 4.17 9.53 -27.28
CA THR A 36 4.02 9.35 -28.73
C THR A 36 5.27 8.69 -29.32
N PRO A 37 5.15 7.66 -30.18
CA PRO A 37 6.23 7.26 -31.07
C PRO A 37 6.07 7.94 -32.43
N GLU A 38 7.10 8.71 -32.80
CA GLU A 38 7.32 9.24 -34.14
C GLU A 38 8.13 8.20 -34.94
N GLU A 39 7.59 7.86 -36.11
CA GLU A 39 8.21 7.29 -37.31
C GLU A 39 9.27 6.16 -37.22
N ALA A 40 8.89 4.97 -37.71
CA ALA A 40 9.75 4.19 -38.60
C ALA A 40 8.93 3.38 -39.62
N VAL A 41 9.14 3.76 -40.86
CA VAL A 41 8.73 3.21 -42.16
C VAL A 41 8.78 1.68 -42.27
N GLY A 42 7.75 1.08 -42.89
CA GLY A 42 7.80 -0.27 -43.46
C GLY A 42 6.43 -0.91 -43.74
N SER A 43 5.84 -0.63 -44.90
CA SER A 43 4.65 -1.32 -45.43
C SER A 43 5.03 -2.62 -46.20
N PRO A 44 4.07 -3.43 -46.71
CA PRO A 44 3.29 -4.48 -46.02
C PRO A 44 3.43 -5.86 -46.73
N PRO A 45 2.62 -6.89 -46.39
CA PRO A 45 1.53 -7.19 -47.32
C PRO A 45 0.22 -7.76 -46.70
N VAL A 46 -0.90 -7.35 -47.33
CA VAL A 46 -2.05 -8.12 -47.84
C VAL A 46 -2.72 -9.19 -46.93
N LEU A 47 -4.02 -8.99 -46.64
CA LEU A 47 -5.10 -9.95 -46.97
C LEU A 47 -6.52 -9.39 -46.71
N ASP A 48 -7.23 -9.26 -47.83
CA ASP A 48 -8.67 -9.31 -48.15
C ASP A 48 -9.81 -9.23 -47.11
N ALA A 49 -10.66 -8.23 -47.38
CA ALA A 49 -12.07 -8.33 -47.80
C ALA A 49 -13.12 -9.04 -46.92
N ARG A 50 -14.11 -8.26 -46.48
CA ARG A 50 -15.54 -8.51 -46.79
C ARG A 50 -16.46 -7.33 -46.45
N SER A 51 -16.95 -6.70 -47.53
CA SER A 51 -18.35 -6.29 -47.82
C SER A 51 -19.24 -5.74 -46.67
N ALA A 52 -19.64 -4.47 -46.66
CA ALA A 52 -20.58 -3.75 -47.55
C ALA A 52 -22.08 -3.91 -47.20
N ALA A 53 -22.74 -2.74 -47.16
CA ALA A 53 -24.18 -2.45 -47.23
C ALA A 53 -24.95 -2.54 -45.88
N TYR A 54 -25.84 -1.62 -45.49
CA TYR A 54 -26.68 -0.69 -46.23
C TYR A 54 -26.91 0.65 -45.49
N THR A 55 -27.44 1.57 -46.28
CA THR A 55 -27.68 3.01 -46.16
C THR A 55 -28.71 3.51 -45.14
N SER A 56 -28.51 4.79 -44.82
CA SER A 56 -29.44 5.82 -44.34
C SER A 56 -30.94 5.64 -44.68
N LEU A 57 -31.80 6.07 -43.76
CA LEU A 57 -32.84 7.07 -44.06
C LEU A 57 -33.45 7.70 -42.79
N SER A 58 -33.68 9.00 -42.91
CA SER A 58 -34.32 9.97 -42.04
C SER A 58 -35.84 9.78 -41.90
N VAL A 59 -36.44 10.04 -40.73
CA VAL A 59 -37.77 10.68 -40.59
C VAL A 59 -37.88 11.47 -39.26
N GLN A 60 -38.54 12.62 -39.36
CA GLN A 60 -38.82 13.70 -38.40
C GLN A 60 -39.73 13.35 -37.20
N ARG A 61 -39.55 14.18 -36.16
CA ARG A 61 -40.54 14.82 -35.25
C ARG A 61 -41.84 14.08 -34.94
N TYR A 62 -42.08 13.86 -33.65
CA TYR A 62 -43.33 14.24 -33.02
C TYR A 62 -43.08 14.88 -31.65
N LEU A 63 -43.51 16.14 -31.51
CA LEU A 63 -43.68 16.84 -30.24
C LEU A 63 -44.88 16.24 -29.50
N ARG A 64 -44.74 15.94 -28.21
CA ARG A 64 -45.85 16.08 -27.26
C ARG A 64 -45.35 16.52 -25.89
N SER A 65 -45.75 17.73 -25.57
CA SER A 65 -45.80 18.35 -24.26
C SER A 65 -46.68 17.52 -23.33
N THR A 66 -46.18 17.19 -22.14
CA THR A 66 -46.99 17.17 -20.91
C THR A 66 -46.16 17.83 -19.81
N SER A 67 -46.59 19.05 -19.50
CA SER A 67 -46.32 19.75 -18.26
C SER A 67 -46.88 18.92 -17.12
N ASP A 68 -46.08 18.65 -16.09
CA ASP A 68 -46.57 18.76 -14.72
C ASP A 68 -45.50 19.32 -13.79
N LYS A 69 -45.87 20.47 -13.23
CA LYS A 69 -45.16 21.24 -12.23
C LYS A 69 -45.36 20.56 -10.88
N ILE A 70 -44.27 20.19 -10.24
CA ILE A 70 -44.13 20.37 -8.78
C ILE A 70 -42.83 21.13 -8.59
N SER A 71 -42.89 22.45 -8.79
CA SER A 71 -41.85 23.36 -8.33
C SER A 71 -42.18 23.76 -6.91
N ASN A 72 -41.42 23.27 -5.93
CA ASN A 72 -41.42 23.79 -4.57
C ASN A 72 -40.87 25.23 -4.61
N SER A 73 -41.74 26.21 -4.79
CA SER A 73 -41.42 27.64 -4.78
C SER A 73 -41.14 28.17 -3.36
N GLU A 74 -41.48 27.42 -2.31
CA GLU A 74 -41.25 27.82 -0.91
C GLU A 74 -39.79 27.63 -0.46
N GLU A 75 -39.02 26.75 -1.11
CA GLU A 75 -37.63 26.47 -0.70
C GLU A 75 -36.61 27.53 -1.20
N ARG A 76 -37.02 28.44 -2.09
CA ARG A 76 -36.22 29.60 -2.51
C ARG A 76 -36.40 30.82 -1.60
N ALA A 77 -37.49 30.90 -0.84
CA ALA A 77 -37.84 32.08 -0.04
C ALA A 77 -36.89 32.26 1.16
N GLY A 78 -36.64 31.20 1.92
CA GLY A 78 -35.78 31.27 3.13
C GLY A 78 -34.32 31.67 2.85
N TRP A 79 -33.83 31.43 1.62
CA TRP A 79 -32.46 31.79 1.22
C TRP A 79 -32.35 33.20 0.62
N ALA A 80 -33.40 33.70 -0.03
CA ALA A 80 -33.45 35.08 -0.50
C ALA A 80 -33.43 36.07 0.67
N ASP A 81 -34.13 35.75 1.75
CA ASP A 81 -34.16 36.56 2.97
C ASP A 81 -32.82 36.56 3.71
N PHE A 82 -32.13 35.40 3.74
CA PHE A 82 -30.78 35.29 4.28
C PHE A 82 -29.74 36.09 3.45
N GLN A 83 -29.84 36.06 2.12
CA GLN A 83 -28.98 36.87 1.24
C GLN A 83 -29.24 38.37 1.43
N ALA A 84 -30.49 38.78 1.60
CA ALA A 84 -30.87 40.17 1.83
C ALA A 84 -30.34 40.69 3.19
N GLY A 85 -30.43 39.88 4.26
CA GLY A 85 -29.92 40.23 5.59
C GLY A 85 -28.39 40.33 5.68
N LEU A 86 -27.67 39.59 4.84
CA LEU A 86 -26.20 39.61 4.80
C LEU A 86 -25.67 40.82 4.01
N MET A 87 -26.39 41.25 2.97
CA MET A 87 -26.02 42.42 2.14
C MET A 87 -26.24 43.76 2.86
N SER A 88 -27.26 43.88 3.71
CA SER A 88 -27.56 45.13 4.44
C SER A 88 -26.51 45.50 5.49
N ASN A 89 -25.89 44.50 6.13
CA ASN A 89 -24.85 44.71 7.16
C ASN A 89 -23.47 45.07 6.57
N LEU A 90 -23.22 44.75 5.30
CA LEU A 90 -21.95 45.02 4.62
C LEU A 90 -21.90 46.39 3.93
N GLN A 91 -23.05 47.03 3.69
CA GLN A 91 -23.15 48.24 2.87
C GLN A 91 -22.60 49.51 3.54
N LYS A 92 -22.34 49.49 4.85
CA LYS A 92 -21.91 50.67 5.62
C LYS A 92 -20.42 51.05 5.52
N GLY A 93 -19.60 50.37 4.70
CA GLY A 93 -18.15 50.63 4.65
C GLY A 93 -17.47 50.51 3.27
N TRP A 94 -18.13 50.83 2.16
CA TRP A 94 -17.80 50.26 0.84
C TRP A 94 -17.33 51.19 -0.30
N THR A 95 -16.93 52.44 -0.05
CA THR A 95 -16.56 53.36 -1.17
C THR A 95 -15.07 53.39 -1.54
N GLU A 96 -14.18 52.73 -0.81
CA GLU A 96 -12.76 52.70 -1.14
C GLU A 96 -12.25 51.27 -1.36
N ILE A 97 -11.34 51.11 -2.32
CA ILE A 97 -10.50 49.93 -2.57
C ILE A 97 -11.06 48.90 -3.59
N GLN A 98 -10.87 49.18 -4.88
CA GLN A 98 -11.19 48.27 -5.99
C GLN A 98 -10.28 47.03 -6.10
N SER A 99 -9.03 47.05 -5.62
CA SER A 99 -8.13 45.87 -5.60
C SER A 99 -8.49 44.88 -4.48
N SER A 100 -9.04 45.37 -3.37
CA SER A 100 -9.61 44.57 -2.29
C SER A 100 -10.94 43.94 -2.69
N ARG A 101 -11.66 44.45 -3.69
CA ARG A 101 -12.96 43.88 -4.11
C ARG A 101 -12.85 42.43 -4.58
N THR A 102 -11.83 42.02 -5.33
CA THR A 102 -11.72 40.63 -5.81
C THR A 102 -11.36 39.66 -4.70
N ALA A 103 -10.44 40.05 -3.81
CA ALA A 103 -10.09 39.28 -2.63
C ALA A 103 -11.25 39.23 -1.61
N MET A 104 -11.94 40.35 -1.40
CA MET A 104 -13.10 40.48 -0.52
C MET A 104 -14.33 39.78 -1.09
N MET A 105 -14.58 39.82 -2.39
CA MET A 105 -15.68 39.05 -3.02
C MET A 105 -15.37 37.56 -3.10
N LYS A 106 -14.08 37.17 -3.11
CA LYS A 106 -13.67 35.78 -2.90
C LYS A 106 -13.86 35.37 -1.44
N TRP A 107 -13.48 36.22 -0.49
CA TRP A 107 -13.67 36.04 0.95
C TRP A 107 -15.15 35.97 1.33
N LEU A 108 -16.00 36.89 0.84
CA LEU A 108 -17.45 36.93 1.05
C LEU A 108 -18.15 35.71 0.46
N ARG A 109 -17.69 35.20 -0.69
CA ARG A 109 -18.23 33.95 -1.25
C ARG A 109 -17.91 32.75 -0.35
N VAL A 110 -16.68 32.61 0.13
CA VAL A 110 -16.31 31.53 1.06
C VAL A 110 -17.02 31.69 2.41
N LYS A 111 -17.05 32.90 2.95
CA LYS A 111 -17.72 33.23 4.23
C LYS A 111 -19.22 32.98 4.18
N ARG A 112 -19.89 33.20 3.04
CA ARG A 112 -21.32 32.87 2.89
C ARG A 112 -21.57 31.38 3.13
N TRP A 113 -20.73 30.50 2.60
CA TRP A 113 -20.87 29.06 2.77
C TRP A 113 -20.50 28.60 4.18
N ASP A 114 -19.46 29.20 4.75
CA ASP A 114 -19.05 29.00 6.15
C ASP A 114 -20.17 29.40 7.14
N ILE A 115 -20.79 30.56 6.95
CA ILE A 115 -21.92 31.02 7.76
C ILE A 115 -23.11 30.08 7.60
N ALA A 116 -23.44 29.66 6.38
CA ALA A 116 -24.53 28.71 6.14
C ALA A 116 -24.30 27.36 6.83
N PHE A 117 -23.08 26.83 6.73
CA PHE A 117 -22.67 25.60 7.37
C PHE A 117 -22.75 25.72 8.91
N THR A 118 -22.34 26.88 9.42
CA THR A 118 -22.40 27.19 10.86
C THR A 118 -23.84 27.36 11.34
N SER A 119 -24.70 28.07 10.60
CA SER A 119 -26.10 28.32 10.96
C SER A 119 -26.95 27.05 11.01
N SER A 120 -26.63 26.08 10.16
CA SER A 120 -27.26 24.75 10.19
C SER A 120 -26.69 23.83 11.29
N ASN A 121 -25.82 24.34 12.17
CA ASN A 121 -25.12 23.58 13.22
C ASN A 121 -24.31 22.37 12.71
N LEU A 122 -23.97 22.32 11.41
CA LEU A 122 -23.24 21.21 10.82
C LEU A 122 -21.83 21.08 11.41
N HIS A 123 -21.17 22.19 11.69
CA HIS A 123 -19.86 22.23 12.37
C HIS A 123 -19.82 21.58 13.76
N LYS A 124 -20.96 21.31 14.39
CA LYS A 124 -21.04 20.62 15.70
C LYS A 124 -21.27 19.12 15.57
N LYS A 125 -21.47 18.63 14.35
CA LYS A 125 -21.72 17.20 14.08
C LYS A 125 -20.41 16.45 14.04
N GLU A 126 -20.44 15.22 14.56
CA GLU A 126 -19.31 14.31 14.46
C GLU A 126 -19.05 13.96 12.99
N PRO A 127 -17.78 13.81 12.57
CA PRO A 127 -17.39 13.56 11.18
C PRO A 127 -18.15 12.38 10.55
N MET A 128 -18.26 11.29 11.30
CA MET A 128 -18.92 10.04 10.89
C MET A 128 -20.46 10.10 10.86
N THR A 129 -21.09 11.17 11.35
CA THR A 129 -22.55 11.34 11.29
C THR A 129 -22.96 12.50 10.40
N LEU A 130 -21.99 13.32 9.96
CA LEU A 130 -22.25 14.48 9.10
C LEU A 130 -22.92 14.08 7.79
N PHE A 131 -22.54 12.94 7.21
CA PHE A 131 -23.13 12.41 5.98
C PHE A 131 -24.48 11.73 6.19
N GLU A 132 -24.94 11.57 7.43
CA GLU A 132 -26.32 11.12 7.72
C GLU A 132 -27.25 12.32 7.89
N ASP A 133 -26.70 13.52 8.04
CA ASP A 133 -27.48 14.74 8.26
C ASP A 133 -28.08 15.25 6.94
N PRO A 134 -29.42 15.36 6.85
CA PRO A 134 -30.07 15.87 5.64
C PRO A 134 -29.68 17.32 5.31
N GLU A 135 -29.34 18.15 6.30
CA GLU A 135 -28.88 19.52 6.08
C GLU A 135 -27.50 19.56 5.41
N PHE A 136 -26.66 18.55 5.63
CA PHE A 136 -25.39 18.42 4.93
C PHE A 136 -25.60 18.16 3.43
N PHE A 137 -26.50 17.25 3.08
CA PHE A 137 -26.83 17.01 1.67
C PHE A 137 -27.56 18.18 1.02
N LYS A 138 -28.35 18.93 1.79
CA LYS A 138 -28.97 20.17 1.31
C LYS A 138 -27.90 21.21 0.98
N PHE A 139 -26.92 21.39 1.86
CA PHE A 139 -25.75 22.24 1.60
C PHE A 139 -25.00 21.80 0.33
N VAL A 140 -24.67 20.51 0.18
CA VAL A 140 -23.99 19.99 -1.02
C VAL A 140 -24.83 20.21 -2.28
N SER A 141 -26.14 19.95 -2.22
CA SER A 141 -27.06 20.13 -3.35
C SER A 141 -27.19 21.59 -3.79
N ILE A 142 -27.11 22.54 -2.85
CA ILE A 142 -27.07 23.97 -3.17
C ILE A 142 -25.77 24.30 -3.91
N VAL A 143 -24.63 23.77 -3.46
CA VAL A 143 -23.35 23.96 -4.16
C VAL A 143 -23.39 23.35 -5.56
N GLU A 144 -23.92 22.12 -5.70
CA GLU A 144 -24.15 21.46 -6.99
C GLU A 144 -24.99 22.33 -7.93
N SER A 145 -26.10 22.90 -7.43
CA SER A 145 -27.00 23.75 -8.22
C SER A 145 -26.33 25.05 -8.70
N ASN A 146 -25.36 25.58 -7.94
CA ASN A 146 -24.59 26.77 -8.35
C ASN A 146 -23.48 26.44 -9.36
N TYR A 147 -23.06 25.17 -9.44
CA TYR A 147 -21.98 24.70 -10.30
C TYR A 147 -22.34 23.36 -10.96
N PRO A 148 -23.42 23.30 -11.76
CA PRO A 148 -23.93 22.04 -12.30
C PRO A 148 -22.88 21.36 -13.19
N GLY A 149 -22.64 20.07 -12.92
CA GLY A 149 -21.67 19.24 -13.65
C GLY A 149 -20.19 19.63 -13.44
N ASN A 150 -19.86 20.62 -12.62
CA ASN A 150 -18.48 21.09 -12.40
C ASN A 150 -17.97 20.72 -11.01
N ILE A 151 -17.58 19.46 -10.85
CA ILE A 151 -17.12 18.88 -9.58
C ILE A 151 -15.91 19.63 -9.01
N ASP A 152 -14.98 20.10 -9.86
CA ASP A 152 -13.82 20.89 -9.41
C ASP A 152 -14.22 22.21 -8.73
N LYS A 153 -15.21 22.92 -9.27
CA LYS A 153 -15.72 24.16 -8.66
C LYS A 153 -16.49 23.87 -7.38
N GLN A 154 -17.30 22.80 -7.38
CA GLN A 154 -18.02 22.36 -6.19
C GLN A 154 -17.04 22.03 -5.05
N ALA A 155 -16.01 21.22 -5.32
CA ALA A 155 -14.99 20.86 -4.35
C ALA A 155 -14.21 22.07 -3.81
N LYS A 156 -13.88 23.05 -4.67
CA LYS A 156 -13.22 24.30 -4.26
C LYS A 156 -14.09 25.17 -3.34
N VAL A 157 -15.39 24.93 -3.27
CA VAL A 157 -16.32 25.59 -2.34
C VAL A 157 -16.50 24.77 -1.07
N VAL A 158 -16.72 23.46 -1.20
CA VAL A 158 -16.99 22.57 -0.05
C VAL A 158 -15.73 22.37 0.80
N TYR A 159 -14.57 22.13 0.18
CA TYR A 159 -13.34 21.81 0.91
C TYR A 159 -12.92 22.88 1.93
N PRO A 160 -12.83 24.18 1.59
CA PRO A 160 -12.42 25.20 2.57
C PRO A 160 -13.38 25.33 3.76
N VAL A 161 -14.68 25.06 3.56
CA VAL A 161 -15.69 25.07 4.63
C VAL A 161 -15.47 23.88 5.56
N LEU A 162 -15.29 22.68 5.01
CA LEU A 162 -15.02 21.51 5.86
C LEU A 162 -13.67 21.67 6.58
N ALA A 163 -12.63 22.12 5.89
CA ALA A 163 -11.29 22.29 6.46
C ALA A 163 -11.19 23.41 7.52
N SER A 164 -12.19 24.29 7.65
CA SER A 164 -12.24 25.27 8.74
C SER A 164 -12.86 24.73 10.03
N HIS A 165 -13.59 23.61 9.95
CA HIS A 165 -14.32 23.03 11.09
C HIS A 165 -13.82 21.64 11.50
N TYR A 166 -13.17 20.91 10.59
CA TYR A 166 -12.71 19.54 10.80
C TYR A 166 -11.20 19.40 10.62
N LYS A 167 -10.61 18.51 11.40
CA LYS A 167 -9.20 18.12 11.29
C LYS A 167 -8.94 17.33 10.01
N PRO A 168 -7.68 17.25 9.56
CA PRO A 168 -7.32 16.49 8.37
C PRO A 168 -7.78 15.03 8.30
N ASP A 169 -7.64 14.28 9.38
CA ASP A 169 -8.09 12.89 9.50
C ASP A 169 -9.62 12.78 9.45
N GLU A 170 -10.33 13.66 10.15
CA GLU A 170 -11.80 13.75 10.15
C GLU A 170 -12.37 14.04 8.74
N LEU A 171 -11.66 14.82 7.93
CA LEU A 171 -12.05 15.05 6.53
C LEU A 171 -12.00 13.77 5.68
N VAL A 172 -11.09 12.84 6.00
CA VAL A 172 -11.02 11.54 5.35
C VAL A 172 -12.25 10.72 5.72
N GLU A 173 -12.64 10.71 6.99
CA GLU A 173 -13.83 10.02 7.47
C GLU A 173 -15.10 10.56 6.81
N ILE A 174 -15.25 11.88 6.74
CA ILE A 174 -16.37 12.53 6.04
C ILE A 174 -16.42 12.09 4.58
N ALA A 175 -15.28 12.04 3.89
CA ALA A 175 -15.21 11.62 2.50
C ALA A 175 -15.56 10.14 2.29
N VAL A 176 -15.16 9.27 3.22
CA VAL A 176 -15.52 7.84 3.21
C VAL A 176 -17.02 7.64 3.40
N GLY A 177 -17.64 8.46 4.25
CA GLY A 177 -19.07 8.41 4.52
C GLY A 177 -19.97 9.02 3.43
N MET A 178 -19.41 9.75 2.46
CA MET A 178 -20.19 10.28 1.35
C MET A 178 -20.81 9.14 0.51
N ASN A 179 -22.10 9.30 0.17
CA ASN A 179 -22.82 8.31 -0.64
C ASN A 179 -22.23 8.16 -2.06
N SER A 180 -22.68 7.13 -2.78
CA SER A 180 -22.20 6.81 -4.13
C SER A 180 -22.38 7.95 -5.13
N LYS A 181 -23.43 8.78 -4.98
CA LYS A 181 -23.67 9.97 -5.82
C LYS A 181 -22.56 11.02 -5.68
N ASN A 182 -22.00 11.16 -4.48
CA ASN A 182 -21.01 12.20 -4.15
C ASN A 182 -19.56 11.68 -4.15
N LYS A 183 -19.32 10.45 -4.64
CA LYS A 183 -18.01 9.80 -4.61
C LYS A 183 -16.92 10.61 -5.34
N ASP A 184 -17.25 11.20 -6.50
CA ASP A 184 -16.30 12.00 -7.26
C ASP A 184 -16.00 13.34 -6.59
N LEU A 185 -17.01 13.93 -5.92
CA LEU A 185 -16.82 15.11 -5.10
C LEU A 185 -15.90 14.80 -3.91
N ALA A 186 -16.14 13.70 -3.19
CA ALA A 186 -15.31 13.22 -2.09
C ALA A 186 -13.85 13.05 -2.52
N LYS A 187 -13.61 12.34 -3.64
CA LYS A 187 -12.28 12.15 -4.22
C LYS A 187 -11.60 13.48 -4.56
N THR A 188 -12.36 14.45 -5.08
CA THR A 188 -11.83 15.78 -5.42
C THR A 188 -11.50 16.60 -4.18
N ILE A 189 -12.31 16.50 -3.12
CA ILE A 189 -12.06 17.12 -1.80
C ILE A 189 -10.74 16.59 -1.21
N LEU A 190 -10.55 15.26 -1.16
CA LEU A 190 -9.30 14.67 -0.67
C LEU A 190 -8.10 15.07 -1.53
N GLY A 191 -8.30 15.20 -2.85
CA GLY A 191 -7.29 15.72 -3.76
C GLY A 191 -6.89 17.18 -3.47
N LEU A 192 -7.86 18.04 -3.13
CA LEU A 192 -7.60 19.42 -2.71
C LEU A 192 -6.89 19.49 -1.36
N GLN A 193 -7.24 18.58 -0.45
CA GLN A 193 -6.58 18.46 0.84
C GLN A 193 -5.09 18.14 0.69
N VAL A 194 -4.74 17.13 -0.12
CA VAL A 194 -3.34 16.82 -0.47
C VAL A 194 -2.64 18.02 -1.11
N LYS A 195 -3.27 18.66 -2.09
CA LYS A 195 -2.71 19.87 -2.75
C LYS A 195 -2.45 21.01 -1.77
N SER A 196 -3.24 21.10 -0.69
CA SER A 196 -3.07 22.16 0.31
C SER A 196 -1.80 22.02 1.13
N TRP A 197 -1.26 20.80 1.23
CA TRP A 197 -0.06 20.45 2.00
C TRP A 197 1.24 20.52 1.19
N ILE A 198 1.18 20.33 -0.13
CA ILE A 198 2.35 20.36 -1.01
C ILE A 198 3.09 21.69 -0.86
N GLY A 199 4.38 21.61 -0.56
CA GLY A 199 5.26 22.77 -0.33
C GLY A 199 5.08 23.45 1.04
N LYS A 200 4.21 22.94 1.92
CA LYS A 200 3.93 23.53 3.25
C LYS A 200 4.09 22.57 4.42
N LYS A 201 4.03 21.27 4.18
CA LYS A 201 4.11 20.21 5.19
C LYS A 201 5.17 19.20 4.77
N THR A 202 5.85 18.62 5.76
CA THR A 202 6.72 17.46 5.56
C THR A 202 5.90 16.17 5.54
N GLU A 203 6.50 15.08 5.07
CA GLU A 203 5.90 13.74 5.10
C GLU A 203 5.59 13.30 6.52
N GLN A 204 6.47 13.61 7.46
CA GLN A 204 6.23 13.33 8.88
C GLN A 204 5.04 14.13 9.43
N ASP A 205 4.90 15.40 9.02
CA ASP A 205 3.76 16.22 9.45
C ASP A 205 2.45 15.61 8.94
N VAL A 206 2.37 15.24 7.66
CA VAL A 206 1.15 14.67 7.07
C VAL A 206 0.83 13.30 7.68
N PHE A 207 1.85 12.46 7.93
CA PHE A 207 1.68 11.18 8.62
C PHE A 207 1.04 11.37 10.00
N ASN A 208 1.49 12.36 10.75
CA ASN A 208 0.94 12.69 12.07
C ASN A 208 -0.45 13.34 11.98
N LEU A 209 -0.69 14.22 11.01
CA LEU A 209 -1.98 14.89 10.79
C LEU A 209 -3.10 13.91 10.42
N LEU A 210 -2.75 12.84 9.69
CA LEU A 210 -3.66 11.73 9.37
C LEU A 210 -3.73 10.68 10.49
N GLU A 211 -3.11 10.98 11.62
CA GLU A 211 -3.02 10.17 12.83
C GLU A 211 -2.55 8.72 12.59
N LEU A 212 -1.86 8.42 11.48
CA LEU A 212 -1.52 7.05 11.01
C LEU A 212 -0.65 6.21 11.99
N SER A 213 -0.25 6.84 13.09
CA SER A 213 0.50 6.27 14.19
C SER A 213 -0.36 5.49 15.21
N GLU A 214 -1.67 5.73 15.23
CA GLU A 214 -2.68 5.04 16.08
C GLU A 214 -3.46 3.96 15.29
N ILE A 215 -4.33 3.21 15.97
CA ILE A 215 -5.11 2.12 15.37
C ILE A 215 -6.60 2.45 15.51
N LYS A 216 -7.26 2.84 14.42
CA LYS A 216 -8.69 3.16 14.37
C LYS A 216 -9.31 2.68 13.05
N ASP A 217 -10.61 2.41 13.01
CA ASP A 217 -11.29 1.96 11.79
C ASP A 217 -11.24 3.05 10.68
N GLY A 218 -11.32 2.65 9.40
CA GLY A 218 -11.46 3.59 8.26
C GLY A 218 -10.18 4.21 7.68
N ARG A 219 -9.00 3.99 8.28
CA ARG A 219 -7.76 4.67 7.84
C ARG A 219 -7.09 4.11 6.59
N GLY A 220 -7.59 3.03 5.97
CA GLY A 220 -7.12 2.60 4.63
C GLY A 220 -7.16 3.76 3.63
N GLN A 221 -8.20 4.59 3.72
CA GLN A 221 -8.31 5.81 2.92
C GLN A 221 -7.30 6.89 3.33
N ALA A 222 -7.03 7.06 4.63
CA ALA A 222 -6.06 8.01 5.14
C ALA A 222 -4.63 7.63 4.72
N PHE A 223 -4.28 6.34 4.75
CA PHE A 223 -2.99 5.86 4.24
C PHE A 223 -2.85 6.08 2.74
N SER A 224 -3.87 5.75 1.94
CA SER A 224 -3.89 6.06 0.51
C SER A 224 -3.71 7.56 0.22
N GLN A 225 -4.23 8.41 1.09
CA GLN A 225 -4.05 9.85 1.00
C GLN A 225 -2.63 10.30 1.37
N PHE A 226 -2.01 9.66 2.37
CA PHE A 226 -0.60 9.86 2.68
C PHE A 226 0.31 9.41 1.54
N VAL A 227 0.08 8.23 0.96
CA VAL A 227 0.80 7.76 -0.24
C VAL A 227 0.64 8.76 -1.38
N SER A 228 -0.59 9.24 -1.64
CA SER A 228 -0.83 10.26 -2.66
C SER A 228 -0.10 11.58 -2.39
N PHE A 229 0.04 11.97 -1.12
CA PHE A 229 0.83 13.13 -0.72
C PHE A 229 2.31 12.90 -1.04
N VAL A 230 2.91 11.79 -0.59
CA VAL A 230 4.32 11.46 -0.82
C VAL A 230 4.64 11.41 -2.32
N SER A 231 3.81 10.74 -3.13
CA SER A 231 4.03 10.67 -4.58
C SER A 231 3.94 12.03 -5.29
N LYS A 232 3.16 12.97 -4.75
CA LYS A 232 3.01 14.33 -5.34
C LYS A 232 3.94 15.37 -4.73
N SER A 233 4.47 15.13 -3.53
CA SER A 233 5.47 15.99 -2.88
C SER A 233 6.89 15.64 -3.35
N ALA A 234 7.10 14.43 -3.85
CA ALA A 234 8.37 13.97 -4.38
C ALA A 234 8.92 14.94 -5.45
N LYS A 235 10.16 15.38 -5.24
CA LYS A 235 10.95 16.08 -6.27
C LYS A 235 11.31 15.08 -7.38
N SER A 236 11.60 15.55 -8.59
CA SER A 236 11.82 14.66 -9.76
C SER A 236 12.94 13.62 -9.57
N GLU A 237 13.85 13.85 -8.62
CA GLU A 237 14.98 12.95 -8.32
C GLU A 237 14.72 12.03 -7.12
N GLN A 238 13.66 12.26 -6.34
CA GLN A 238 13.39 11.52 -5.12
C GLN A 238 12.35 10.44 -5.38
N ASN A 239 12.69 9.18 -5.08
CA ASN A 239 11.74 8.08 -5.19
C ASN A 239 10.68 8.20 -4.06
N PRO A 240 9.37 8.29 -4.40
CA PRO A 240 8.31 8.29 -3.41
C PRO A 240 8.34 7.08 -2.47
N ASP A 241 8.71 5.91 -2.98
CA ASP A 241 8.73 4.66 -2.21
C ASP A 241 9.83 4.70 -1.15
N ASP A 242 10.96 5.33 -1.43
CA ASP A 242 12.06 5.52 -0.46
C ASP A 242 11.60 6.41 0.69
N THR A 243 10.90 7.49 0.37
CA THR A 243 10.39 8.44 1.35
C THR A 243 9.29 7.79 2.21
N LEU A 244 8.40 7.02 1.59
CA LEU A 244 7.38 6.24 2.28
C LEU A 244 8.02 5.23 3.23
N TYR A 245 9.03 4.48 2.75
CA TYR A 245 9.77 3.53 3.55
C TYR A 245 10.44 4.20 4.77
N GLU A 246 11.13 5.33 4.58
CA GLU A 246 11.81 6.04 5.67
C GLU A 246 10.86 6.44 6.80
N VAL A 247 9.70 7.01 6.45
CA VAL A 247 8.70 7.42 7.45
C VAL A 247 8.16 6.21 8.21
N LEU A 248 7.84 5.12 7.50
CA LEU A 248 7.32 3.90 8.10
C LEU A 248 8.38 3.20 8.96
N ASN A 249 9.62 3.11 8.49
CA ASN A 249 10.72 2.49 9.21
C ASN A 249 11.06 3.28 10.48
N LYS A 250 11.03 4.61 10.43
CA LYS A 250 11.20 5.46 11.61
C LYS A 250 10.13 5.20 12.67
N ARG A 251 8.89 4.89 12.25
CA ARG A 251 7.77 4.64 13.18
C ARG A 251 7.73 3.20 13.71
N PHE A 252 7.92 2.22 12.83
CA PHE A 252 7.66 0.81 13.13
C PHE A 252 8.95 0.00 13.34
N GLY A 253 10.10 0.50 12.88
CA GLY A 253 11.40 -0.16 12.97
C GLY A 253 11.34 -1.62 12.51
N ASN A 254 11.91 -2.52 13.31
CA ASN A 254 11.93 -3.96 13.01
C ASN A 254 10.55 -4.60 12.85
N ARG A 255 9.49 -3.98 13.38
CA ARG A 255 8.10 -4.48 13.21
C ARG A 255 7.55 -4.22 11.81
N LEU A 256 8.15 -3.31 11.05
CA LEU A 256 7.71 -2.95 9.70
C LEU A 256 7.64 -4.18 8.79
N TRP A 257 8.59 -5.10 8.92
CA TRP A 257 8.64 -6.33 8.12
C TRP A 257 7.32 -7.11 8.18
N GLY A 258 6.90 -7.52 9.38
CA GLY A 258 5.71 -8.36 9.56
C GLY A 258 4.44 -7.63 9.12
N LEU A 259 4.41 -6.32 9.34
CA LEU A 259 3.31 -5.46 8.93
C LEU A 259 3.19 -5.39 7.39
N LEU A 260 4.31 -5.27 6.67
CA LEU A 260 4.33 -5.28 5.21
C LEU A 260 4.08 -6.67 4.61
N GLU A 261 4.61 -7.73 5.23
CA GLU A 261 4.38 -9.12 4.81
C GLU A 261 2.88 -9.42 4.79
N GLU A 262 2.19 -9.10 5.87
CA GLU A 262 0.76 -9.33 5.95
C GLU A 262 -0.06 -8.43 5.02
N ALA A 263 0.37 -7.19 4.81
CA ALA A 263 -0.24 -6.31 3.83
C ALA A 263 -0.13 -6.86 2.40
N MET A 264 1.03 -7.43 2.04
CA MET A 264 1.25 -8.09 0.75
C MET A 264 0.37 -9.34 0.61
N ILE A 265 0.20 -10.13 1.68
CA ILE A 265 -0.69 -11.30 1.69
C ILE A 265 -2.14 -10.87 1.49
N ALA A 266 -2.57 -9.79 2.15
CA ALA A 266 -3.94 -9.28 2.05
C ALA A 266 -4.23 -8.62 0.69
N ASN A 267 -3.26 -7.90 0.12
CA ASN A 267 -3.33 -7.38 -1.25
C ASN A 267 -1.96 -7.40 -1.93
N PRO A 268 -1.73 -8.37 -2.85
CA PRO A 268 -0.50 -8.48 -3.63
C PRO A 268 -0.21 -7.28 -4.54
N GLU A 269 -1.24 -6.50 -4.92
CA GLU A 269 -1.07 -5.33 -5.80
C GLU A 269 -0.70 -4.04 -5.05
N SER A 270 -0.58 -4.11 -3.72
CA SER A 270 -0.23 -2.96 -2.87
C SER A 270 1.24 -2.53 -3.00
N VAL A 271 1.56 -1.36 -2.46
CA VAL A 271 2.94 -0.87 -2.31
C VAL A 271 3.79 -1.75 -1.37
N ALA A 272 3.19 -2.72 -0.67
CA ALA A 272 3.85 -3.56 0.33
C ALA A 272 5.08 -4.29 -0.22
N GLU A 273 4.98 -4.90 -1.41
CA GLU A 273 6.10 -5.65 -2.00
C GLU A 273 7.30 -4.75 -2.30
N GLN A 274 7.05 -3.53 -2.79
CA GLN A 274 8.09 -2.54 -3.07
C GLN A 274 8.81 -2.13 -1.78
N LEU A 275 8.03 -1.88 -0.71
CA LEU A 275 8.58 -1.55 0.60
C LEU A 275 9.31 -2.73 1.25
N LEU A 276 8.85 -3.98 1.07
CA LEU A 276 9.55 -5.18 1.52
C LEU A 276 10.91 -5.32 0.83
N ASN A 277 10.95 -5.16 -0.49
CA ASN A 277 12.19 -5.20 -1.25
C ASN A 277 13.15 -4.07 -0.81
N LYS A 278 12.63 -2.87 -0.54
CA LYS A 278 13.42 -1.77 0.03
C LYS A 278 13.98 -2.14 1.41
N GLN A 279 13.17 -2.76 2.26
CA GLN A 279 13.62 -3.22 3.58
C GLN A 279 14.80 -4.20 3.48
N LEU A 280 14.74 -5.15 2.55
CA LEU A 280 15.85 -6.08 2.32
C LEU A 280 17.12 -5.36 1.87
N GLN A 281 17.00 -4.37 0.98
CA GLN A 281 18.15 -3.60 0.50
C GLN A 281 18.78 -2.75 1.62
N GLU A 282 17.98 -2.22 2.53
CA GLU A 282 18.50 -1.46 3.67
C GLU A 282 19.16 -2.38 4.70
N TRP A 283 18.58 -3.56 4.94
CA TRP A 283 19.23 -4.58 5.77
C TRP A 283 20.55 -5.06 5.16
N SER A 284 20.60 -5.28 3.84
CA SER A 284 21.82 -5.77 3.18
C SER A 284 22.96 -4.75 3.17
N LYS A 285 22.64 -3.45 3.32
CA LYS A 285 23.64 -2.37 3.42
C LYS A 285 24.04 -2.04 4.85
N ASN A 286 23.33 -2.56 5.85
CA ASN A 286 23.59 -2.25 7.24
C ASN A 286 24.76 -3.11 7.75
N PRO A 287 25.94 -2.53 8.06
CA PRO A 287 27.10 -3.30 8.51
C PRO A 287 26.92 -3.93 9.91
N GLN A 288 25.86 -3.56 10.63
CA GLN A 288 25.53 -4.12 11.94
C GLN A 288 24.61 -5.35 11.85
N LEU A 289 24.06 -5.64 10.68
CA LEU A 289 23.20 -6.80 10.47
C LEU A 289 23.95 -7.84 9.66
N ASP A 290 24.04 -9.05 10.21
CA ASP A 290 24.54 -10.21 9.48
C ASP A 290 23.40 -11.14 9.04
N GLU A 291 23.75 -12.23 8.35
CA GLU A 291 22.81 -13.22 7.84
C GLU A 291 22.02 -13.93 8.96
N ILE A 292 22.59 -14.01 10.16
CA ILE A 292 22.01 -14.64 11.36
C ILE A 292 21.00 -13.71 12.00
N ASP A 293 21.31 -12.42 12.08
CA ASP A 293 20.42 -11.39 12.63
C ASP A 293 19.15 -11.29 11.79
N ILE A 294 19.28 -11.25 10.46
CA ILE A 294 18.12 -11.22 9.55
C ILE A 294 17.29 -12.50 9.67
N PHE A 295 17.95 -13.66 9.78
CA PHE A 295 17.26 -14.93 10.03
C PHE A 295 16.41 -14.90 11.32
N GLY A 296 16.95 -14.25 12.37
CA GLY A 296 16.25 -14.00 13.62
C GLY A 296 15.10 -12.99 13.48
N LEU A 297 15.31 -11.88 12.78
CA LEU A 297 14.30 -10.84 12.53
C LEU A 297 13.08 -11.39 11.78
N LEU A 298 13.31 -12.31 10.85
CA LEU A 298 12.27 -13.01 10.10
C LEU A 298 11.59 -14.13 10.91
N GLY A 299 12.02 -14.36 12.15
CA GLY A 299 11.47 -15.38 13.04
C GLY A 299 11.66 -16.81 12.54
N LEU A 300 12.70 -17.03 11.72
CA LEU A 300 13.04 -18.34 11.16
C LEU A 300 13.79 -19.23 12.16
N ASN A 301 14.36 -18.64 13.21
CA ASN A 301 15.06 -19.33 14.30
C ASN A 301 14.16 -20.09 15.29
N LYS A 302 12.84 -20.06 15.11
CA LYS A 302 11.89 -20.73 16.02
C LYS A 302 11.86 -22.24 15.75
N LYS A 303 12.19 -23.05 16.78
CA LYS A 303 12.38 -24.52 16.73
C LYS A 303 11.27 -25.32 16.04
N ASN A 304 10.03 -24.84 16.02
CA ASN A 304 8.89 -25.53 15.39
C ASN A 304 8.84 -25.34 13.86
N LYS A 305 9.86 -24.72 13.25
CA LYS A 305 10.00 -24.51 11.80
C LYS A 305 11.20 -25.25 11.19
N ALA A 306 11.66 -26.35 11.80
CA ALA A 306 12.46 -27.36 11.09
C ALA A 306 11.56 -28.16 10.13
N ASP A 307 10.85 -27.45 9.26
CA ASP A 307 10.03 -28.02 8.22
C ASP A 307 10.72 -27.70 6.89
N SER A 308 10.76 -28.67 5.99
CA SER A 308 11.12 -28.52 4.57
C SER A 308 10.51 -27.28 3.89
N LYS A 309 9.44 -26.73 4.48
CA LYS A 309 8.79 -25.48 4.10
C LYS A 309 9.61 -24.21 4.34
N LEU A 310 10.75 -24.24 5.03
CA LEU A 310 11.61 -23.06 5.19
C LEU A 310 11.85 -22.41 3.82
N PHE A 311 12.30 -23.20 2.85
CA PHE A 311 12.70 -22.73 1.53
C PHE A 311 11.52 -22.40 0.59
N THR A 312 10.30 -22.78 0.96
CA THR A 312 9.07 -22.43 0.24
C THR A 312 8.22 -21.38 0.95
N SER A 313 8.55 -21.06 2.20
CA SER A 313 7.89 -20.01 2.98
C SER A 313 8.30 -18.62 2.48
N GLY A 314 7.39 -17.65 2.59
CA GLY A 314 7.68 -16.25 2.29
C GLY A 314 8.93 -15.77 3.03
N GLN A 315 8.97 -15.97 4.36
CA GLN A 315 10.11 -15.54 5.17
C GLN A 315 11.45 -16.18 4.72
N GLY A 316 11.47 -17.47 4.38
CA GLY A 316 12.70 -18.12 3.91
C GLY A 316 13.14 -17.64 2.53
N ILE A 317 12.21 -17.39 1.61
CA ILE A 317 12.51 -16.79 0.30
C ILE A 317 13.12 -15.38 0.48
N TYR A 318 12.56 -14.58 1.38
CA TYR A 318 13.04 -13.23 1.65
C TYR A 318 14.39 -13.21 2.38
N TRP A 319 14.61 -14.13 3.31
CA TRP A 319 15.93 -14.33 3.91
C TRP A 319 16.97 -14.65 2.84
N LEU A 320 16.71 -15.64 1.97
CA LEU A 320 17.64 -15.99 0.89
C LEU A 320 17.89 -14.80 -0.04
N LYS A 321 16.84 -14.08 -0.46
CA LYS A 321 16.99 -12.84 -1.25
C LYS A 321 17.93 -11.85 -0.54
N CYS A 322 17.77 -11.66 0.77
CA CYS A 322 18.62 -10.75 1.53
C CYS A 322 20.07 -11.23 1.60
N VAL A 323 20.31 -12.53 1.86
CA VAL A 323 21.66 -13.08 1.93
C VAL A 323 22.38 -12.92 0.59
N TYR A 324 21.68 -13.12 -0.53
CA TYR A 324 22.25 -12.93 -1.86
C TYR A 324 22.36 -11.47 -2.31
N LEU A 325 21.73 -10.54 -1.57
CA LEU A 325 21.95 -9.10 -1.74
C LEU A 325 23.18 -8.60 -0.98
N PHE A 326 23.71 -9.36 0.00
CA PHE A 326 25.01 -9.03 0.60
C PHE A 326 26.13 -9.18 -0.43
N GLU A 327 27.19 -8.38 -0.27
CA GLU A 327 28.39 -8.53 -1.09
C GLU A 327 28.95 -9.95 -0.97
N GLY A 328 29.07 -10.63 -2.11
CA GLY A 328 29.82 -11.88 -2.20
C GLY A 328 29.02 -13.18 -2.22
N ASN A 329 27.70 -13.17 -2.52
CA ASN A 329 26.86 -14.35 -2.80
C ASN A 329 27.45 -15.67 -2.25
N ASP A 330 27.22 -15.92 -0.96
CA ASP A 330 27.98 -16.93 -0.24
C ASP A 330 27.08 -18.07 0.24
N ASP A 331 27.00 -19.10 -0.60
CA ASP A 331 26.32 -20.37 -0.28
C ASP A 331 26.87 -20.99 1.02
N ALA A 332 28.14 -20.77 1.37
CA ALA A 332 28.71 -21.25 2.62
C ALA A 332 28.16 -20.49 3.85
N LYS A 333 27.84 -19.20 3.71
CA LYS A 333 27.14 -18.45 4.77
C LYS A 333 25.70 -18.91 4.93
N VAL A 334 24.99 -19.15 3.83
CA VAL A 334 23.64 -19.73 3.89
C VAL A 334 23.69 -21.05 4.66
N LEU A 335 24.64 -21.93 4.33
CA LEU A 335 24.83 -23.21 5.02
C LEU A 335 25.19 -23.02 6.50
N SER A 336 26.08 -22.09 6.85
CA SER A 336 26.50 -21.87 8.24
C SER A 336 25.36 -21.38 9.14
N VAL A 337 24.46 -20.53 8.62
CA VAL A 337 23.26 -20.10 9.34
C VAL A 337 22.33 -21.29 9.59
N LEU A 338 22.12 -22.13 8.57
CA LEU A 338 21.29 -23.33 8.69
C LEU A 338 21.89 -24.30 9.71
N GLU A 339 23.19 -24.56 9.67
CA GLU A 339 23.89 -25.44 10.61
C GLU A 339 23.84 -24.88 12.05
N LYS A 340 23.87 -23.55 12.23
CA LYS A 340 23.73 -22.93 13.56
C LYS A 340 22.38 -23.21 14.20
N TYR A 341 21.28 -23.14 13.44
CA TYR A 341 19.92 -23.24 13.98
C TYR A 341 19.32 -24.64 13.91
N PHE A 342 19.63 -25.41 12.86
CA PHE A 342 19.06 -26.73 12.60
C PHE A 342 20.06 -27.87 12.73
N LYS A 343 21.37 -27.57 12.78
CA LYS A 343 22.43 -28.54 13.04
C LYS A 343 22.33 -29.80 12.17
N GLU A 344 22.17 -30.96 12.81
CA GLU A 344 22.13 -32.28 12.18
C GLU A 344 20.87 -32.49 11.30
N MET A 345 19.85 -31.62 11.40
CA MET A 345 18.66 -31.65 10.53
C MET A 345 18.89 -31.06 9.13
N VAL A 346 19.94 -30.25 8.93
CA VAL A 346 20.18 -29.55 7.65
C VAL A 346 20.21 -30.49 6.44
N PRO A 347 20.90 -31.66 6.45
CA PRO A 347 20.95 -32.55 5.30
C PRO A 347 19.56 -33.06 4.89
N LEU A 348 18.73 -33.38 5.88
CA LEU A 348 17.36 -33.85 5.66
C LEU A 348 16.51 -32.72 5.08
N MET A 349 16.66 -31.50 5.58
CA MET A 349 15.96 -30.32 5.07
C MET A 349 16.32 -30.04 3.61
N LEU A 350 17.61 -30.07 3.26
CA LEU A 350 18.09 -29.84 1.89
C LEU A 350 17.60 -30.93 0.93
N SER A 351 17.73 -32.21 1.31
CA SER A 351 17.23 -33.33 0.49
C SER A 351 15.71 -33.28 0.32
N ALA A 352 14.95 -32.95 1.38
CA ALA A 352 13.50 -32.82 1.31
C ALA A 352 13.06 -31.64 0.44
N ALA A 353 13.79 -30.53 0.46
CA ALA A 353 13.50 -29.33 -0.34
C ALA A 353 13.85 -29.51 -1.84
N ARG A 354 14.60 -30.55 -2.21
CA ARG A 354 14.96 -30.87 -3.60
C ARG A 354 13.86 -31.58 -4.41
N LYS A 355 12.65 -31.73 -3.88
CA LYS A 355 11.51 -32.32 -4.62
C LYS A 355 11.34 -31.63 -5.97
N GLU A 356 11.19 -32.43 -7.03
CA GLU A 356 11.08 -31.95 -8.41
C GLU A 356 10.02 -30.86 -8.57
N GLY A 357 10.38 -29.77 -9.25
CA GLY A 357 9.48 -28.65 -9.56
C GLY A 357 9.39 -27.56 -8.49
N ALA A 358 10.09 -27.67 -7.36
CA ALA A 358 10.11 -26.64 -6.34
C ALA A 358 11.04 -25.44 -6.73
N PRO A 359 10.60 -24.18 -6.53
CA PRO A 359 11.49 -23.02 -6.62
C PRO A 359 12.69 -23.19 -5.67
N GLY A 360 13.91 -23.00 -6.19
CA GLY A 360 15.14 -23.09 -5.38
C GLY A 360 15.80 -24.47 -5.31
N GLN A 361 15.32 -25.46 -6.08
CA GLN A 361 15.92 -26.81 -6.12
C GLN A 361 17.43 -26.79 -6.43
N GLU A 362 17.85 -25.99 -7.41
CA GLU A 362 19.28 -25.88 -7.79
C GLU A 362 20.13 -25.31 -6.65
N LEU A 363 19.57 -24.37 -5.88
CA LEU A 363 20.26 -23.84 -4.71
C LEU A 363 20.38 -24.91 -3.62
N MET A 364 19.30 -25.63 -3.33
CA MET A 364 19.34 -26.70 -2.33
C MET A 364 20.36 -27.78 -2.67
N LYS A 365 20.47 -28.11 -3.97
CA LYS A 365 21.49 -29.02 -4.48
C LYS A 365 22.90 -28.47 -4.23
N LYS A 366 23.19 -27.22 -4.56
CA LYS A 366 24.50 -26.58 -4.31
C LYS A 366 24.87 -26.58 -2.83
N LEU A 367 23.94 -26.19 -1.95
CA LEU A 367 24.16 -26.20 -0.49
C LEU A 367 24.47 -27.61 0.02
N GLN A 368 23.79 -28.62 -0.53
CA GLN A 368 24.00 -30.01 -0.14
C GLN A 368 25.34 -30.55 -0.65
N GLU A 369 25.77 -30.17 -1.86
CA GLU A 369 27.10 -30.50 -2.37
C GLU A 369 28.22 -29.86 -1.53
N ILE A 370 28.02 -28.63 -1.04
CA ILE A 370 28.95 -27.97 -0.10
C ILE A 370 29.00 -28.76 1.22
N GLN A 371 27.85 -29.12 1.77
CA GLN A 371 27.77 -29.93 2.99
C GLN A 371 28.46 -31.29 2.84
N PHE A 372 28.22 -31.99 1.73
CA PHE A 372 28.90 -33.25 1.42
C PHE A 372 30.40 -33.07 1.23
N GLY A 373 30.82 -31.96 0.62
CA GLY A 373 32.22 -31.54 0.56
C GLY A 373 32.84 -31.41 1.95
N ASN A 374 32.15 -30.75 2.89
CA ASN A 374 32.59 -30.59 4.27
C ASN A 374 32.71 -31.94 4.99
N TRP A 375 31.74 -32.84 4.83
CA TRP A 375 31.81 -34.19 5.40
C TRP A 375 32.96 -35.01 4.84
N LYS A 376 33.18 -34.97 3.52
CA LYS A 376 34.29 -35.64 2.87
C LYS A 376 35.64 -35.10 3.39
N ASN A 377 35.77 -33.78 3.52
CA ASN A 377 36.99 -33.14 4.06
C ASN A 377 37.23 -33.51 5.53
N ALA A 378 36.15 -33.67 6.30
CA ALA A 378 36.18 -34.17 7.68
C ALA A 378 36.36 -35.70 7.78
N LYS A 379 36.57 -36.41 6.65
CA LYS A 379 36.73 -37.87 6.57
C LYS A 379 35.58 -38.67 7.17
N ARG A 380 34.35 -38.13 7.14
CA ARG A 380 33.14 -38.84 7.60
C ARG A 380 32.77 -39.96 6.61
N GLY A 381 32.65 -41.17 7.11
CA GLY A 381 32.15 -42.32 6.36
C GLY A 381 30.64 -42.45 6.42
N ASP A 382 30.08 -43.39 5.66
CA ASP A 382 28.61 -43.60 5.60
C ASP A 382 28.03 -44.00 6.95
N LYS A 383 28.80 -44.72 7.78
CA LYS A 383 28.43 -45.05 9.16
C LYS A 383 28.34 -43.80 10.05
N ASP A 384 29.28 -42.86 9.89
CA ASP A 384 29.30 -41.62 10.68
C ASP A 384 28.13 -40.72 10.28
N VAL A 385 27.89 -40.58 8.97
CA VAL A 385 26.74 -39.82 8.44
C VAL A 385 25.43 -40.46 8.88
N ARG A 386 25.28 -41.78 8.78
CA ARG A 386 24.08 -42.48 9.27
C ARG A 386 23.85 -42.20 10.76
N GLY A 387 24.90 -42.29 11.59
CA GLY A 387 24.82 -41.98 13.02
C GLY A 387 24.24 -40.59 13.29
N ILE A 388 24.76 -39.57 12.60
CA ILE A 388 24.28 -38.19 12.70
C ILE A 388 22.80 -38.07 12.30
N LEU A 389 22.38 -38.74 11.21
CA LEU A 389 20.99 -38.66 10.74
C LEU A 389 20.03 -39.40 11.68
N THR A 390 20.44 -40.54 12.24
CA THR A 390 19.64 -41.30 13.22
C THR A 390 19.46 -40.58 14.55
N GLU A 391 20.32 -39.61 14.88
CA GLU A 391 20.15 -38.77 16.08
C GLU A 391 18.96 -37.81 15.96
N VAL A 392 18.49 -37.54 14.73
CA VAL A 392 17.48 -36.51 14.47
C VAL A 392 16.19 -37.01 13.81
N THR A 393 16.19 -38.22 13.25
CA THR A 393 14.98 -38.84 12.69
C THR A 393 15.06 -40.37 12.73
N ASP A 394 13.90 -41.02 12.86
CA ASP A 394 13.74 -42.48 12.73
C ASP A 394 13.22 -42.88 11.32
N ASP A 395 13.04 -41.92 10.40
CA ASP A 395 12.58 -42.18 9.04
C ASP A 395 13.72 -42.75 8.17
N GLU A 396 13.80 -44.07 8.13
CA GLU A 396 14.82 -44.81 7.37
C GLU A 396 14.82 -44.43 5.88
N ASN A 397 13.68 -44.10 5.28
CA ASN A 397 13.65 -43.72 3.86
C ASN A 397 14.34 -42.38 3.60
N LEU A 398 14.23 -41.43 4.53
CA LEU A 398 14.93 -40.15 4.43
C LEU A 398 16.43 -40.30 4.71
N ILE A 399 16.78 -41.16 5.66
CA ILE A 399 18.18 -41.47 5.97
C ILE A 399 18.86 -42.10 4.75
N GLU A 400 18.29 -43.17 4.20
CA GLU A 400 18.87 -43.87 3.05
C GLU A 400 18.98 -42.96 1.83
N ARG A 401 17.97 -42.09 1.58
CA ARG A 401 18.06 -41.11 0.50
C ARG A 401 19.29 -40.20 0.63
N VAL A 402 19.54 -39.63 1.80
CA VAL A 402 20.70 -38.74 2.00
C VAL A 402 22.01 -39.52 1.89
N LEU A 403 22.05 -40.77 2.35
CA LEU A 403 23.22 -41.64 2.22
C LEU A 403 23.52 -41.99 0.76
N ASP A 404 22.50 -42.31 -0.03
CA ASP A 404 22.62 -42.58 -1.46
C ASP A 404 23.16 -41.33 -2.19
N GLU A 405 22.58 -40.16 -1.93
CA GLU A 405 23.04 -38.89 -2.48
C GLU A 405 24.50 -38.57 -2.11
N TYR A 406 24.91 -38.90 -0.87
CA TYR A 406 26.30 -38.71 -0.43
C TYR A 406 27.26 -39.71 -1.09
N ALA A 407 26.83 -40.96 -1.27
CA ALA A 407 27.58 -41.99 -1.98
C ALA A 407 27.84 -41.56 -3.43
N ASP A 408 26.80 -41.10 -4.12
CA ASP A 408 26.87 -40.58 -5.49
C ASP A 408 27.85 -39.40 -5.59
N PHE A 409 27.75 -38.42 -4.69
CA PHE A 409 28.69 -37.29 -4.65
C PHE A 409 30.16 -37.72 -4.54
N LYS A 410 30.46 -38.71 -3.68
CA LYS A 410 31.82 -39.25 -3.50
C LYS A 410 32.34 -39.96 -4.76
N VAL A 411 31.45 -40.53 -5.57
CA VAL A 411 31.78 -41.23 -6.82
C VAL A 411 31.98 -40.23 -7.95
N SER A 412 31.05 -39.29 -8.18
CA SER A 412 31.12 -38.31 -9.28
C SER A 412 32.37 -37.42 -9.21
N ARG A 413 32.81 -37.00 -8.01
CA ARG A 413 34.05 -36.21 -7.85
C ARG A 413 35.34 -37.01 -8.01
N ARG A 414 35.29 -38.34 -7.94
CA ARG A 414 36.46 -39.21 -8.16
C ARG A 414 36.85 -39.22 -9.64
N TYR A 415 35.85 -39.22 -10.53
CA TYR A 415 36.05 -39.21 -11.99
C TYR A 415 36.56 -37.86 -12.52
N LEU A 416 36.21 -36.74 -11.89
CA LEU A 416 36.68 -35.40 -12.27
C LEU A 416 38.13 -35.09 -11.84
N LEU A 417 38.71 -35.85 -10.92
CA LEU A 417 40.11 -35.70 -10.49
C LEU A 417 41.05 -36.70 -11.17
N SER A 418 40.49 -37.68 -11.90
CA SER A 418 41.23 -38.69 -12.67
C SER A 418 41.22 -38.42 -14.19
N ALA A 419 40.52 -37.38 -14.63
CA ALA A 419 40.55 -36.80 -15.97
C ALA A 419 41.30 -35.47 -15.89
#